data_AF-A0AA51YJE9-F1
#
_entry.id   AF-A0AA51YJE9-F1
#
_cell.length_a   1.000
_cell.length_b   1.000
_cell.length_c   1.000
_cell.angle_alpha   90.00
_cell.angle_beta   90.00
_cell.angle_gamma   90.00
#
_symmetry.space_group_name_H-M   'P 1'
#
loop_
_entity.id
_entity.type
_entity.pdbx_description
1 polymer ?
#
loop_
_entity_poly.entity_id
_entity_poly.type
_entity_poly.pdbx_seq_one_letter_code
_entity_poly.pdbx_strand_id
1 'polypeptide(L)' 'MAKETIELDLKGETCPLTFVKTKLQLEGLDSGDRLTVIFDYAPAISNVPKSVKAEGHIILGIDVEENDIWKVHIEKA' A
#
# COMPACT_ATOMS: atom_id res chain seq x y z
N MET A 1 -11.70 -10.89 16.44
CA MET A 1 -11.83 -10.46 15.03
C MET A 1 -10.43 -10.48 14.48
N ALA A 2 -10.13 -11.38 13.54
CA ALA A 2 -8.78 -11.52 13.02
C ALA A 2 -8.54 -10.33 12.08
N LYS A 3 -7.55 -9.49 12.38
CA LYS A 3 -7.10 -8.46 11.43
C LYS A 3 -6.47 -9.19 10.25
N GLU A 4 -7.06 -9.07 9.07
CA GLU A 4 -6.51 -9.64 7.86
C GLU A 4 -5.40 -8.71 7.37
N THR A 5 -4.25 -9.29 7.07
CA THR A 5 -3.11 -8.56 6.49
C THR A 5 -2.96 -9.08 5.06
N ILE A 6 -3.39 -8.27 4.11
CA ILE A 6 -3.25 -8.57 2.69
C ILE A 6 -1.94 -7.98 2.19
N GLU A 7 -1.20 -8.74 1.41
CA GLU A 7 -0.01 -8.27 0.72
C GLU A 7 -0.30 -8.16 -0.77
N LEU A 8 -0.05 -6.99 -1.34
CA LEU A 8 -0.26 -6.69 -2.74
C LEU A 8 1.10 -6.42 -3.39
N ASP A 9 1.55 -7.38 -4.18
CA ASP A 9 2.78 -7.27 -4.94
C ASP A 9 2.53 -6.57 -6.27
N LEU A 10 3.14 -5.39 -6.44
CA LEU A 10 3.04 -4.55 -7.63
C LEU A 10 4.42 -4.31 -8.27
N LYS A 11 5.37 -5.21 -8.03
CA LYS A 11 6.72 -5.12 -8.61
C LYS A 11 6.64 -5.24 -10.13
N GLY A 12 7.22 -4.28 -10.85
CA GLY A 12 7.20 -4.19 -12.31
C GLY A 12 5.94 -3.57 -12.90
N GLU A 13 4.95 -3.19 -12.07
CA GLU A 13 3.78 -2.44 -12.52
C GLU A 13 4.07 -0.94 -12.44
N THR A 14 3.94 -0.24 -13.56
CA THR A 14 4.09 1.22 -13.61
C THR A 14 2.77 1.93 -13.28
N CYS A 15 2.85 3.14 -12.71
CA CYS A 15 1.67 3.99 -12.54
C CYS A 15 0.92 4.19 -13.87
N PRO A 16 -0.43 4.26 -13.85
CA PRO A 16 -1.29 4.43 -12.65
C PRO A 16 -1.85 3.13 -12.06
N LEU A 17 -1.54 1.96 -12.65
CA LEU A 17 -2.18 0.70 -12.26
C LEU A 17 -1.92 0.32 -10.80
N THR A 18 -0.73 0.65 -10.29
CA THR A 18 -0.35 0.37 -8.90
C THR A 18 -1.25 1.07 -7.89
N PHE A 19 -1.58 2.33 -8.15
CA PHE A 19 -2.49 3.09 -7.30
C PHE A 19 -3.91 2.54 -7.38
N VAL A 20 -4.40 2.24 -8.60
CA VAL A 20 -5.74 1.71 -8.81
C VAL A 20 -5.93 0.36 -8.09
N LYS A 21 -4.97 -0.56 -8.22
CA LYS A 21 -5.04 -1.87 -7.55
C LYS A 21 -4.97 -1.75 -6.04
N THR A 22 -4.09 -0.89 -5.53
CA THR A 22 -3.99 -0.61 -4.09
C THR A 22 -5.32 -0.11 -3.55
N LYS A 23 -5.94 0.86 -4.23
CA LYS A 23 -7.23 1.42 -3.86
C LYS A 23 -8.34 0.37 -3.92
N LEU A 24 -8.44 -0.39 -5.00
CA LEU A 24 -9.44 -1.47 -5.11
C LEU A 24 -9.32 -2.50 -3.99
N GLN A 25 -8.08 -2.84 -3.61
CA GLN A 25 -7.84 -3.77 -2.50
C GLN A 25 -8.24 -3.14 -1.16
N LEU A 26 -7.89 -1.87 -0.92
CA LEU A 26 -8.34 -1.13 0.26
C LEU A 26 -9.87 -1.01 0.32
N GLU A 27 -10.55 -0.79 -0.80
CA GLU A 27 -12.02 -0.70 -0.86
C GLU A 27 -12.69 -2.01 -0.43
N GLY A 28 -12.09 -3.17 -0.74
CA GLY A 28 -12.57 -4.49 -0.34
C GLY A 28 -12.24 -4.91 1.09
N LEU A 29 -11.40 -4.16 1.81
CA LEU A 29 -11.02 -4.43 3.20
C LEU A 29 -12.00 -3.79 4.21
N ASP A 30 -12.11 -4.37 5.40
CA ASP A 30 -12.86 -3.79 6.51
C ASP A 30 -11.99 -2.80 7.32
N SER A 31 -12.64 -1.90 8.06
CA SER A 31 -11.93 -0.96 8.93
C SER A 31 -11.16 -1.72 10.02
N GLY A 32 -9.86 -1.48 10.08
CA GLY A 32 -8.90 -2.16 10.96
C GLY A 32 -8.06 -3.23 10.27
N ASP A 33 -8.35 -3.58 9.00
CA ASP A 33 -7.51 -4.46 8.20
C ASP A 33 -6.26 -3.75 7.69
N ARG A 34 -5.28 -4.57 7.28
CA ARG A 34 -3.95 -4.10 6.88
C ARG A 34 -3.66 -4.49 5.44
N LEU A 35 -3.13 -3.55 4.69
CA LEU A 35 -2.64 -3.76 3.33
C LEU A 35 -1.15 -3.42 3.27
N THR A 36 -0.33 -4.40 2.93
CA THR A 36 1.08 -4.20 2.60
C THR A 36 1.21 -4.10 1.10
N VAL A 37 1.71 -2.99 0.58
CA VAL A 37 1.87 -2.78 -0.86
C VAL A 37 3.35 -2.76 -1.20
N ILE A 38 3.75 -3.59 -2.16
CA ILE A 38 5.15 -3.77 -2.55
C ILE A 38 5.36 -3.13 -3.92
N PHE A 39 6.30 -2.19 -4.03
CA PHE A 39 6.64 -1.51 -5.27
C PHE A 39 8.15 -1.46 -5.48
N ASP A 40 8.58 -1.48 -6.74
CA ASP A 40 9.98 -1.36 -7.15
C ASP A 40 10.35 0.07 -7.61
N TYR A 41 9.51 1.06 -7.28
CA TYR A 41 9.63 2.42 -7.81
C TYR A 41 9.70 3.49 -6.71
N ALA A 42 10.84 4.18 -6.62
CA ALA A 42 11.10 5.16 -5.56
C ALA A 42 10.04 6.28 -5.45
N PRO A 43 9.46 6.84 -6.52
CA PRO A 43 8.39 7.84 -6.40
C PRO A 43 7.10 7.34 -5.75
N ALA A 44 6.82 6.02 -5.81
CA ALA A 44 5.66 5.43 -5.17
C ALA A 44 5.72 5.61 -3.64
N ILE A 45 6.92 5.61 -3.04
CA ILE A 45 7.12 5.79 -1.60
C ILE A 45 6.67 7.16 -1.09
N SER A 46 6.58 8.17 -1.96
CA SER A 46 6.09 9.51 -1.59
C SER A 46 4.64 9.73 -2.00
N ASN A 47 4.21 9.16 -3.13
CA ASN A 47 2.85 9.35 -3.65
C ASN A 47 1.84 8.44 -2.95
N VAL A 48 2.14 7.15 -2.76
CA VAL A 48 1.24 6.20 -2.11
C VAL A 48 0.84 6.69 -0.71
N PRO A 49 1.77 7.02 0.20
CA PRO A 49 1.38 7.48 1.52
C PRO A 49 0.59 8.79 1.50
N LYS A 50 0.88 9.71 0.58
CA LYS A 50 0.09 10.93 0.42
C LYS A 50 -1.35 10.63 0.01
N SER A 51 -1.55 9.78 -0.99
CA SER A 51 -2.89 9.41 -1.47
C SER A 51 -3.68 8.64 -0.41
N VAL A 52 -3.04 7.67 0.25
CA VAL A 52 -3.64 6.88 1.33
C VAL A 52 -4.10 7.76 2.49
N LYS A 53 -3.25 8.72 2.90
CA LYS A 53 -3.59 9.69 3.94
C LYS A 53 -4.70 10.65 3.49
N ALA A 54 -4.74 11.02 2.20
CA ALA A 54 -5.81 11.84 1.64
C ALA A 54 -7.16 11.10 1.58
N GLU A 55 -7.16 9.78 1.42
CA GLU A 55 -8.36 8.94 1.55
C GLU A 55 -8.80 8.73 3.01
N GLY A 56 -7.97 9.13 3.99
CA GLY A 56 -8.29 9.03 5.41
C GLY A 56 -7.79 7.74 6.07
N HIS A 57 -7.00 6.93 5.37
CA HIS A 57 -6.39 5.72 5.91
C HIS A 57 -5.14 6.02 6.74
N ILE A 58 -4.71 5.04 7.54
CA ILE A 58 -3.58 5.14 8.45
C ILE A 58 -2.36 4.46 7.82
N ILE A 59 -1.18 5.05 7.99
CA ILE A 59 0.06 4.46 7.52
C ILE A 59 0.79 3.90 8.73
N LEU A 60 1.01 2.59 8.70
CA LEU A 60 1.69 1.88 9.79
C LEU A 60 3.20 2.00 9.67
N GLY A 61 3.74 1.94 8.45
CA GLY A 61 5.18 1.95 8.23
C GLY A 61 5.57 1.80 6.77
N ILE A 62 6.84 2.06 6.49
CA ILE A 62 7.46 1.88 5.18
C ILE A 62 8.76 1.14 5.40
N ASP A 63 8.87 -0.05 4.81
CA ASP A 63 10.06 -0.89 4.84
C ASP A 63 10.76 -0.83 3.48
N VAL A 64 12.09 -0.74 3.51
CA VAL A 64 12.93 -0.71 2.32
C VAL A 64 13.77 -1.98 2.32
N GLU A 65 13.59 -2.79 1.27
CA GLU A 65 14.31 -4.04 1.07
C GLU A 65 15.50 -3.83 0.12
N GLU A 66 16.37 -4.84 0.01
CA GLU A 66 17.42 -4.89 -0.99
C GLU A 66 16.82 -5.05 -2.41
N ASN A 67 17.42 -4.39 -3.42
CA ASN A 67 17.00 -4.30 -4.83
C ASN A 67 15.95 -3.22 -5.19
N ASP A 68 15.97 -2.05 -4.54
CA ASP A 68 15.03 -0.96 -4.86
C ASP A 68 13.57 -1.41 -4.71
N ILE A 69 13.30 -2.28 -3.73
CA ILE A 69 11.95 -2.74 -3.38
C ILE A 69 11.52 -2.04 -2.10
N TRP A 70 10.34 -1.44 -2.13
CA TRP A 70 9.72 -0.76 -1.01
C TRP A 70 8.39 -1.43 -0.67
N LYS A 71 8.15 -1.60 0.63
CA LYS A 71 6.91 -2.15 1.19
C LYS A 71 6.25 -1.08 2.04
N VAL A 72 5.02 -0.70 1.73
CA VAL A 72 4.25 0.26 2.54
C VAL A 72 3.09 -0.44 3.21
N HIS A 73 3.07 -0.33 4.53
CA HIS A 73 2.04 -0.89 5.38
C HIS A 73 0.97 0.16 5.65
N ILE A 74 -0.25 -0.14 5.25
CA ILE A 74 -1.43 0.71 5.35
C ILE A 74 -2.42 -0.02 6.27
N GLU A 75 -3.06 0.71 7.17
CA GLU A 75 -4.21 0.23 7.92
C GLU A 75 -5.44 1.01 7.47
N LYS A 76 -6.49 0.28 7.10
CA LYS A 76 -7.76 0.90 6.75
C LYS A 76 -8.39 1.46 8.02
N ALA A 77 -8.68 2.76 7.99
CA ALA A 77 -9.43 3.46 9.03
C ALA A 77 -10.93 3.12 8.99
#